data_AF-A0A6I2ZCW5-F1
#
_entry.id   AF-A0A6I2ZCW5-F1
#
_cell.length_a   1.000
_cell.length_b   1.000
_cell.length_c   1.000
_cell.angle_alpha   90.00
_cell.angle_beta   90.00
_cell.angle_gamma   90.00
#
_symmetry.space_group_name_H-M   'P 1'
#
loop_
_entity.id
_entity.type
_entity.pdbx_description
1 polymer ?
#
loop_
_entity_poly.entity_id
_entity_poly.type
_entity_poly.pdbx_seq_one_letter_code
_entity_poly.pdbx_strand_id
1 'polypeptide(L)'
;MSKFGITANIPHEIGHVAQEEFGIAAKNSDYWNYQPAWLREGGAEFFKVLSYSYDNKLSYKEIHDLYARNIDTGCLRVPLSQMTGQGSYSHACEYTKGYFAAEYLVWKMASIDSLFQMVRTPGTDTASVFKAAYGFDESAFEKDADAYFAQVISSRT
;
A
#
# COMPACT_ATOMS: atom_id res chain seq x y z
N MET A 1 17.10 11.52 9.10
CA MET A 1 16.59 10.43 8.23
C MET A 1 17.52 9.23 8.39
N SER A 2 17.03 8.09 8.89
CA SER A 2 17.84 6.89 9.06
C SER A 2 18.21 6.29 7.69
N LYS A 3 19.26 5.46 7.65
CA LYS A 3 19.73 4.73 6.45
C LYS A 3 18.60 3.97 5.72
N PHE A 4 17.52 3.63 6.43
CA PHE A 4 16.29 3.05 5.86
C PHE A 4 15.61 3.95 4.82
N GLY A 5 15.60 5.27 5.02
CA GLY A 5 14.87 6.21 4.16
C GLY A 5 15.56 6.59 2.84
N ILE A 6 16.88 6.37 2.71
CA ILE A 6 17.66 6.82 1.54
C ILE A 6 18.04 5.66 0.61
N THR A 7 18.28 4.46 1.15
CA THR A 7 18.84 3.35 0.35
C THR A 7 17.78 2.48 -0.33
N ALA A 8 16.49 2.70 -0.06
CA ALA A 8 15.42 1.78 -0.46
C ALA A 8 14.36 2.40 -1.40
N ASN A 9 14.64 3.57 -1.99
CA ASN A 9 13.70 4.17 -2.96
C ASN A 9 13.69 3.45 -4.32
N ILE A 10 14.79 2.86 -4.78
CA ILE A 10 14.77 2.13 -6.07
C ILE A 10 13.75 0.98 -6.05
N PRO A 11 13.71 0.09 -5.03
CA PRO A 11 12.65 -0.91 -4.92
C PRO A 11 11.22 -0.34 -4.90
N HIS A 12 11.02 0.85 -4.32
CA HIS A 12 9.73 1.54 -4.34
C HIS A 12 9.35 1.94 -5.78
N GLU A 13 10.26 2.59 -6.51
CA GLU A 13 10.03 2.94 -7.92
C GLU A 13 9.82 1.72 -8.81
N ILE A 14 10.50 0.59 -8.54
CA ILE A 14 10.24 -0.69 -9.23
C ILE A 14 8.81 -1.17 -8.99
N GLY A 15 8.25 -0.94 -7.80
CA GLY A 15 6.85 -1.20 -7.50
C GLY A 15 5.91 -0.42 -8.41
N HIS A 16 6.20 0.86 -8.69
CA HIS A 16 5.42 1.67 -9.63
C HIS A 16 5.57 1.19 -11.07
N VAL A 17 6.79 0.84 -11.51
CA VAL A 17 7.01 0.23 -12.83
C VAL A 17 6.19 -1.05 -12.98
N ALA A 18 6.15 -1.91 -11.95
CA ALA A 18 5.34 -3.12 -11.98
C ALA A 18 3.83 -2.81 -12.08
N GLN A 19 3.33 -1.80 -11.35
CA GLN A 19 1.94 -1.34 -11.47
C GLN A 19 1.60 -0.90 -12.91
N GLU A 20 2.49 -0.13 -13.54
CA GLU A 20 2.35 0.31 -14.93
C GLU A 20 2.35 -0.88 -15.91
N GLU A 21 3.35 -1.76 -15.83
CA GLU A 21 3.47 -2.93 -16.70
C GLU A 21 2.23 -3.84 -16.62
N PHE A 22 1.66 -4.03 -15.42
CA PHE A 22 0.43 -4.80 -15.27
C PHE A 22 -0.81 -4.09 -15.84
N GLY A 23 -0.89 -2.77 -15.76
CA GLY A 23 -1.93 -1.98 -16.42
C GLY A 23 -1.84 -2.07 -17.94
N ILE A 24 -0.63 -1.90 -18.49
CA ILE A 24 -0.35 -2.02 -19.93
C ILE A 24 -0.68 -3.42 -20.45
N ALA A 25 -0.23 -4.47 -19.75
CA ALA A 25 -0.51 -5.87 -20.13
C ALA A 25 -2.02 -6.17 -20.15
N ALA A 26 -2.80 -5.52 -19.28
CA ALA A 26 -4.25 -5.63 -19.23
C ALA A 26 -4.99 -4.73 -20.26
N LYS A 27 -4.26 -3.96 -21.07
CA LYS A 27 -4.81 -2.93 -21.99
C LYS A 27 -5.68 -1.90 -21.25
N ASN A 28 -5.36 -1.62 -20.00
CA ASN A 28 -6.04 -0.64 -19.16
C ASN A 28 -5.24 0.67 -19.15
N SER A 29 -5.38 1.51 -20.18
CA SER A 29 -4.64 2.77 -20.30
C SER A 29 -4.94 3.79 -19.20
N ASP A 30 -6.07 3.62 -18.53
CA ASP A 30 -6.61 4.53 -17.52
C ASP A 30 -6.39 4.02 -16.08
N TYR A 31 -5.50 3.02 -15.89
CA TYR A 31 -5.28 2.35 -14.60
C TYR A 31 -4.98 3.32 -13.44
N TRP A 32 -4.30 4.43 -13.73
CA TRP A 32 -3.88 5.44 -12.76
C TRP A 32 -5.04 6.34 -12.29
N ASN A 33 -6.15 6.41 -13.02
CA ASN A 33 -7.30 7.27 -12.69
C ASN A 33 -8.05 6.80 -11.44
N TYR A 34 -8.06 5.49 -11.20
CA TYR A 34 -8.98 4.86 -10.25
C TYR A 34 -8.27 4.21 -9.07
N GLN A 35 -6.94 4.08 -9.10
CA GLN A 35 -6.21 3.51 -7.99
C GLN A 35 -6.06 4.55 -6.86
N PRO A 36 -6.52 4.26 -5.62
CA PRO A 36 -6.35 5.19 -4.51
C PRO A 36 -4.88 5.34 -4.15
N ALA A 37 -4.49 6.52 -3.65
CA ALA A 37 -3.09 6.82 -3.36
C ALA A 37 -2.49 5.86 -2.34
N TRP A 38 -3.26 5.42 -1.34
CA TRP A 38 -2.79 4.45 -0.36
C TRP A 38 -2.38 3.11 -0.98
N LEU A 39 -3.07 2.65 -2.04
CA LEU A 39 -2.73 1.39 -2.70
C LEU A 39 -1.55 1.57 -3.65
N ARG A 40 -1.51 2.70 -4.35
CA ARG A 40 -0.41 3.03 -5.26
C ARG A 40 0.91 3.15 -4.51
N GLU A 41 0.98 4.05 -3.53
CA GLU A 41 2.20 4.30 -2.74
C GLU A 41 2.48 3.17 -1.74
N GLY A 42 1.43 2.66 -1.08
CA GLY A 42 1.55 1.57 -0.12
C GLY A 42 1.99 0.25 -0.75
N GLY A 43 1.49 -0.05 -1.96
CA GLY A 43 1.95 -1.19 -2.74
C GLY A 43 3.43 -1.07 -3.09
N ALA A 44 3.90 0.11 -3.48
CA ALA A 44 5.31 0.37 -3.76
C ALA A 44 6.18 0.30 -2.48
N GLU A 45 5.71 0.84 -1.35
CA GLU A 45 6.37 0.68 -0.03
C GLU A 45 6.47 -0.79 0.39
N PHE A 46 5.51 -1.65 0.05
CA PHE A 46 5.58 -3.09 0.33
C PHE A 46 6.81 -3.74 -0.33
N PHE A 47 7.09 -3.43 -1.59
CA PHE A 47 8.29 -3.92 -2.29
C PHE A 47 9.59 -3.41 -1.67
N LYS A 48 9.60 -2.14 -1.25
CA LYS A 48 10.72 -1.54 -0.52
C LYS A 48 11.00 -2.26 0.80
N VAL A 49 9.96 -2.58 1.57
CA VAL A 49 10.08 -3.34 2.81
C VAL A 49 10.62 -4.74 2.55
N LEU A 50 10.09 -5.46 1.55
CA LEU A 50 10.56 -6.79 1.19
C LEU A 50 12.03 -6.81 0.72
N SER A 51 12.41 -5.88 -0.14
CA SER A 51 13.80 -5.75 -0.61
C SER A 51 14.74 -5.46 0.55
N TYR A 52 14.36 -4.53 1.45
CA TYR A 52 15.17 -4.25 2.64
C TYR A 52 15.30 -5.47 3.54
N SER A 53 14.22 -6.23 3.74
CA SER A 53 14.22 -7.48 4.51
C SER A 53 15.22 -8.48 3.94
N TYR A 54 15.20 -8.68 2.61
CA TYR A 54 16.09 -9.58 1.90
C TYR A 54 17.57 -9.16 2.03
N ASP A 55 17.88 -7.90 1.72
CA ASP A 55 19.25 -7.39 1.72
C ASP A 55 19.90 -7.41 3.11
N ASN A 56 19.09 -7.24 4.15
CA ASN A 56 19.54 -7.22 5.55
C ASN A 56 19.34 -8.56 6.28
N LYS A 57 18.88 -9.61 5.59
CA LYS A 57 18.61 -10.94 6.16
C LYS A 57 17.68 -10.89 7.38
N LEU A 58 16.70 -9.99 7.34
CA LEU A 58 15.67 -9.87 8.36
C LEU A 58 14.49 -10.75 8.01
N SER A 59 13.87 -11.37 9.01
CA SER A 59 12.55 -11.95 8.86
C SER A 59 11.50 -10.86 8.59
N TYR A 60 10.39 -11.26 8.00
CA TYR A 60 9.27 -10.35 7.77
C TYR A 60 8.79 -9.67 9.06
N LYS A 61 8.73 -10.43 10.16
CA LYS A 61 8.36 -9.89 11.48
C LYS A 61 9.33 -8.81 11.96
N GLU A 62 10.63 -9.04 11.82
CA GLU A 62 11.64 -8.06 12.27
C GLU A 62 11.52 -6.74 11.49
N ILE A 63 11.34 -6.80 10.17
CA ILE A 63 11.18 -5.59 9.37
C ILE A 63 9.82 -4.91 9.59
N HIS A 64 8.74 -5.68 9.75
CA HIS A 64 7.41 -5.16 10.11
C HIS A 64 7.48 -4.38 11.44
N ASP A 65 8.06 -4.97 12.48
CA ASP A 65 8.18 -4.33 13.79
C ASP A 65 9.13 -3.12 13.75
N LEU A 66 10.20 -3.19 12.94
CA LEU A 66 11.08 -2.05 12.70
C LEU A 66 10.34 -0.90 11.99
N TYR A 67 9.56 -1.20 10.95
CA TYR A 67 8.76 -0.21 10.21
C TYR A 67 7.74 0.43 11.15
N ALA A 68 6.96 -0.38 11.87
CA ALA A 68 5.98 0.07 12.85
C ALA A 68 6.61 1.02 13.89
N ARG A 69 7.80 0.70 14.44
CA ARG A 69 8.47 1.58 15.42
C ARG A 69 8.93 2.93 14.86
N ASN A 70 9.16 3.04 13.55
CA ASN A 70 9.77 4.23 12.94
C ASN A 70 8.79 5.13 12.15
N ILE A 71 7.51 4.74 12.02
CA ILE A 71 6.53 5.55 11.30
C ILE A 71 5.83 6.61 12.16
N ASP A 72 5.46 7.71 11.49
CA ASP A 72 4.71 8.82 12.07
C ASP A 72 3.32 8.35 12.57
N THR A 73 3.03 8.59 13.84
CA THR A 73 1.74 8.26 14.46
C THR A 73 0.64 9.26 14.08
N GLY A 74 0.98 10.41 13.48
CA GLY A 74 0.03 11.37 12.92
C GLY A 74 -0.94 10.73 11.92
N CYS A 75 -0.49 9.70 11.20
CA CYS A 75 -1.32 8.95 10.25
C CYS A 75 -2.47 8.17 10.91
N LEU A 76 -2.47 7.94 12.23
CA LEU A 76 -3.63 7.38 12.93
C LEU A 76 -4.90 8.23 12.74
N ARG A 77 -4.75 9.54 12.52
CA ARG A 77 -5.86 10.50 12.40
C ARG A 77 -6.35 10.70 10.97
N VAL A 78 -5.63 10.18 9.97
CA VAL A 78 -5.95 10.35 8.55
C VAL A 78 -6.53 9.05 8.01
N PRO A 79 -7.85 8.92 7.82
CA PRO A 79 -8.46 7.67 7.35
C PRO A 79 -8.06 7.34 5.90
N LEU A 80 -8.03 6.07 5.55
CA LEU A 80 -7.68 5.63 4.18
C LEU A 80 -8.61 6.20 3.12
N SER A 81 -9.89 6.36 3.44
CA SER A 81 -10.90 6.95 2.55
C SER A 81 -10.62 8.41 2.17
N GLN A 82 -9.72 9.09 2.88
CA GLN A 82 -9.24 10.40 2.47
C GLN A 82 -8.08 10.29 1.47
N MET A 83 -7.32 9.20 1.42
CA MET A 83 -6.13 9.03 0.56
C MET A 83 -6.50 8.63 -0.89
N THR A 84 -7.28 9.50 -1.54
CA THR A 84 -7.81 9.29 -2.90
C THR A 84 -6.78 9.60 -4.00
N GLY A 85 -7.15 9.40 -5.28
CA GLY A 85 -6.24 9.29 -6.43
C GLY A 85 -5.15 10.37 -6.58
N GLN A 86 -5.46 11.65 -6.31
CA GLN A 86 -4.49 12.76 -6.44
C GLN A 86 -4.35 13.56 -5.14
N GLY A 87 -3.22 13.35 -4.44
CA GLY A 87 -2.82 14.17 -3.31
C GLY A 87 -1.71 13.49 -2.52
N SER A 88 -0.62 14.21 -2.24
CA SER A 88 0.23 13.87 -1.11
C SER A 88 -0.47 14.40 0.14
N TYR A 89 -0.88 13.52 1.04
CA TYR A 89 -1.50 13.94 2.28
C TYR A 89 -0.44 14.42 3.25
N SER A 90 -0.83 15.27 4.20
CA SER A 90 0.08 15.68 5.27
C SER A 90 0.69 14.43 5.92
N HIS A 91 2.00 14.48 6.18
CA HIS A 91 2.78 13.37 6.77
C HIS A 91 3.04 12.15 5.88
N ALA A 92 2.77 12.20 4.56
CA ALA A 92 3.07 11.09 3.65
C ALA A 92 2.38 9.78 4.10
N CYS A 93 1.12 9.88 4.55
CA CYS A 93 0.38 8.76 5.11
C CYS A 93 -0.01 7.70 4.07
N GLU A 94 -0.10 8.10 2.81
CA GLU A 94 -0.25 7.22 1.66
C GLU A 94 0.90 6.20 1.56
N TYR A 95 2.10 6.54 2.03
CA TYR A 95 3.25 5.63 2.11
C TYR A 95 3.16 4.78 3.38
N THR A 96 3.08 5.43 4.55
CA THR A 96 3.21 4.74 5.84
C THR A 96 1.99 3.91 6.21
N LYS A 97 0.79 4.50 6.21
CA LYS A 97 -0.45 3.75 6.44
C LYS A 97 -0.79 2.91 5.20
N GLY A 98 -0.52 3.41 4.01
CA GLY A 98 -0.71 2.64 2.77
C GLY A 98 0.07 1.33 2.78
N TYR A 99 1.30 1.30 3.31
CA TYR A 99 2.06 0.05 3.48
C TYR A 99 1.27 -1.01 4.28
N PHE A 100 0.74 -0.63 5.46
CA PHE A 100 -0.04 -1.55 6.29
C PHE A 100 -1.39 -1.92 5.65
N ALA A 101 -2.00 -1.01 4.89
CA ALA A 101 -3.20 -1.31 4.11
C ALA A 101 -2.90 -2.31 2.98
N ALA A 102 -1.78 -2.15 2.29
CA ALA A 102 -1.29 -3.08 1.26
C ALA A 102 -0.96 -4.44 1.86
N GLU A 103 -0.28 -4.49 3.00
CA GLU A 103 -0.04 -5.72 3.77
C GLU A 103 -1.36 -6.41 4.15
N TYR A 104 -2.32 -5.66 4.69
CA TYR A 104 -3.63 -6.19 5.04
C TYR A 104 -4.39 -6.73 3.83
N LEU A 105 -4.28 -6.06 2.67
CA LEU A 105 -4.84 -6.54 1.41
C LEU A 105 -4.21 -7.87 0.96
N VAL A 106 -2.88 -7.97 0.99
CA VAL A 106 -2.15 -9.21 0.66
C VAL A 106 -2.56 -10.34 1.58
N TRP A 107 -2.69 -10.07 2.89
CA TRP A 107 -3.18 -11.04 3.87
C TRP A 107 -4.62 -11.47 3.59
N LYS A 108 -5.54 -10.52 3.40
CA LYS A 108 -6.97 -10.78 3.15
C LYS A 108 -7.22 -11.55 1.87
N MET A 109 -6.41 -11.29 0.84
CA MET A 109 -6.47 -11.98 -0.46
C MET A 109 -5.62 -13.25 -0.53
N ALA A 110 -4.77 -13.50 0.47
CA ALA A 110 -3.75 -14.55 0.46
C ALA A 110 -2.88 -14.57 -0.82
N SER A 111 -2.59 -13.39 -1.39
CA SER A 111 -1.85 -13.27 -2.64
C SER A 111 -1.16 -11.92 -2.76
N ILE A 112 0.12 -11.92 -3.12
CA ILE A 112 0.88 -10.69 -3.44
C ILE A 112 0.38 -10.03 -4.73
N ASP A 113 -0.23 -10.82 -5.64
CA ASP A 113 -0.78 -10.30 -6.89
C ASP A 113 -1.96 -9.35 -6.67
N SER A 114 -2.55 -9.35 -5.47
CA SER A 114 -3.63 -8.43 -5.10
C SER A 114 -3.21 -6.97 -5.25
N LEU A 115 -1.94 -6.63 -5.02
CA LEU A 115 -1.41 -5.27 -5.19
C LEU A 115 -1.55 -4.74 -6.62
N PHE A 116 -1.75 -5.62 -7.59
CA PHE A 116 -1.86 -5.28 -9.01
C PHE A 116 -3.25 -5.55 -9.60
N GLN A 117 -4.22 -6.05 -8.81
CA GLN A 117 -5.52 -6.40 -9.37
C GLN A 117 -6.31 -5.16 -9.81
N MET A 118 -6.27 -4.05 -9.05
CA MET A 118 -6.94 -2.82 -9.48
C MET A 118 -6.39 -2.27 -10.80
N VAL A 119 -5.06 -2.24 -10.98
CA VAL A 119 -4.49 -1.71 -12.24
C VAL A 119 -4.82 -2.58 -13.46
N ARG A 120 -5.08 -3.87 -13.25
CA ARG A 120 -5.56 -4.80 -14.29
C ARG A 120 -7.06 -4.73 -14.55
N THR A 121 -7.81 -3.99 -13.73
CA THR A 121 -9.28 -3.95 -13.76
C THR A 121 -9.75 -2.65 -14.40
N PRO A 122 -10.28 -2.69 -15.63
CA PRO A 122 -10.89 -1.50 -16.24
C PRO A 122 -12.14 -1.07 -15.47
N GLY A 123 -12.41 0.23 -15.46
CA GLY A 123 -13.64 0.76 -14.90
C GLY A 123 -13.74 2.27 -15.03
N THR A 124 -14.70 2.85 -14.32
CA THR A 124 -15.08 4.27 -14.46
C THR A 124 -14.95 5.07 -13.17
N ASP A 125 -14.82 4.38 -12.04
CA ASP A 125 -14.66 4.96 -10.70
C ASP A 125 -13.93 3.97 -9.77
N THR A 126 -13.27 4.52 -8.75
CA THR A 126 -12.45 3.76 -7.80
C THR A 126 -13.23 2.65 -7.10
N ALA A 127 -14.42 2.93 -6.58
CA ALA A 127 -15.18 1.98 -5.78
C ALA A 127 -15.65 0.77 -6.61
N SER A 128 -16.12 1.01 -7.83
CA SER A 128 -16.53 -0.05 -8.77
C SER A 128 -15.33 -0.89 -9.20
N VAL A 129 -14.19 -0.25 -9.52
CA VAL A 129 -12.95 -0.96 -9.88
C VAL A 129 -12.46 -1.81 -8.71
N PHE A 130 -12.45 -1.26 -7.50
CA PHE A 130 -12.03 -1.96 -6.28
C PHE A 130 -12.89 -3.20 -6.04
N LYS A 131 -14.21 -3.05 -6.12
CA LYS A 131 -15.15 -4.16 -5.94
C LYS A 131 -14.98 -5.24 -7.01
N ALA A 132 -14.76 -4.85 -8.26
CA ALA A 132 -14.51 -5.79 -9.35
C ALA A 132 -13.17 -6.53 -9.18
N ALA A 133 -12.13 -5.83 -8.69
CA ALA A 133 -10.81 -6.40 -8.46
C ALA A 133 -10.81 -7.42 -7.30
N TYR A 134 -11.45 -7.08 -6.18
CA TYR A 134 -11.29 -7.82 -4.93
C TYR A 134 -12.54 -8.55 -4.43
N GLY A 135 -13.71 -8.26 -4.98
CA GLY A 135 -14.98 -8.90 -4.60
C GLY A 135 -15.60 -8.40 -3.31
N PHE A 136 -15.10 -7.30 -2.72
CA PHE A 136 -15.67 -6.64 -1.54
C PHE A 136 -15.66 -5.12 -1.67
N ASP A 137 -16.45 -4.45 -0.83
CA ASP A 137 -16.62 -2.99 -0.89
C ASP A 137 -15.38 -2.25 -0.37
N GLU A 138 -14.95 -1.22 -1.09
CA GLU A 138 -13.78 -0.39 -0.76
C GLU A 138 -13.89 0.21 0.64
N SER A 139 -15.00 0.90 0.94
CA SER A 139 -15.19 1.58 2.21
C SER A 139 -15.18 0.64 3.42
N ALA A 140 -15.63 -0.61 3.23
CA ALA A 140 -15.55 -1.64 4.26
C ALA A 140 -14.10 -2.08 4.47
N PHE A 141 -13.36 -2.30 3.38
CA PHE A 141 -11.94 -2.62 3.45
C PHE A 141 -11.12 -1.51 4.11
N GLU A 142 -11.32 -0.25 3.73
CA GLU A 142 -10.60 0.89 4.27
C GLU A 142 -10.79 1.01 5.78
N LYS A 143 -12.01 0.79 6.26
CA LYS A 143 -12.31 0.77 7.69
C LYS A 143 -11.60 -0.38 8.42
N ASP A 144 -11.59 -1.57 7.86
CA ASP A 144 -10.88 -2.72 8.43
C ASP A 144 -9.36 -2.47 8.46
N ALA A 145 -8.81 -1.91 7.40
CA ALA A 145 -7.38 -1.59 7.28
C ALA A 145 -6.96 -0.44 8.23
N ASP A 146 -7.81 0.58 8.43
CA ASP A 146 -7.60 1.60 9.45
C ASP A 146 -7.55 1.00 10.87
N ALA A 147 -8.43 0.04 11.17
CA ALA A 147 -8.44 -0.67 12.44
C ALA A 147 -7.19 -1.57 12.61
N TYR A 148 -6.79 -2.27 11.54
CA TYR A 148 -5.56 -3.05 11.52
C TYR A 148 -4.33 -2.19 11.81
N PHE A 149 -4.21 -1.04 11.13
CA PHE A 149 -3.13 -0.09 11.39
C PHE A 149 -3.13 0.37 12.84
N ALA A 150 -4.28 0.76 13.40
CA ALA A 150 -4.38 1.17 14.80
C ALA A 150 -3.92 0.06 15.77
N GLN A 151 -4.26 -1.21 15.49
CA GLN A 151 -3.81 -2.35 16.27
C GLN A 151 -2.29 -2.51 16.21
N VAL A 152 -1.70 -2.51 15.01
CA VAL A 152 -0.24 -2.59 14.84
C VAL A 152 0.43 -1.49 15.64
N ILE A 153 -0.08 -0.26 15.56
CA ILE A 153 0.50 0.90 16.24
C ILE A 153 0.41 0.78 17.76
N SER A 154 -0.71 0.28 18.28
CA SER A 154 -0.89 0.04 19.72
C SER A 154 0.03 -1.06 20.27
N SER A 155 0.45 -2.00 19.41
CA SER A 155 1.31 -3.13 19.77
C SER A 155 2.82 -2.85 19.67
N ARG A 156 3.21 -1.63 19.29
CA ARG A 156 4.61 -1.17 19.24
C ARG A 156 5.20 -1.16 20.66
N THR A 157 5.73 -2.29 21.10
CA THR A 157 6.52 -2.41 22.33
C THR A 157 7.96 -2.77 21.99
#